data_AF-A0A1D3RN66-F1
#
_entry.id   AF-A0A1D3RN66-F1
#
_cell.length_a   1.000
_cell.length_b   1.000
_cell.length_c   1.000
_cell.angle_alpha   90.00
_cell.angle_beta   90.00
_cell.angle_gamma   90.00
#
_symmetry.space_group_name_H-M   'P 1'
#
loop_
_entity.id
_entity.type
_entity.pdbx_description
1 polymer ?
#
loop_
_entity_poly.entity_id
_entity_poly.type
_entity_poly.pdbx_seq_one_letter_code
_entity_poly.pdbx_strand_id
1 'polypeptide(L)'
;MLRSIVGIRYAPAIAAKAHSQKRNTNRSWRMDETYIKVKGKWVYLYRAVDSHGDTLDFMLSERRDEDAATAFFKQAINNNGLPDKVVMDKSGANYAGLANINLLLILAGFATMIDICQVKYLNNIIEQDHRFIKKITKPMNIL
;
A
#
# COMPACT_ATOMS: atom_id res chain seq x y z
N MET A 1 15.34 11.13 -23.04
CA MET A 1 14.31 10.12 -23.40
C MET A 1 14.71 8.67 -23.10
N LEU A 2 16.00 8.29 -23.10
CA LEU A 2 16.44 6.87 -22.91
C LEU A 2 16.59 6.35 -21.47
N ARG A 3 16.54 7.21 -20.43
CA ARG A 3 16.70 6.78 -19.02
C ARG A 3 15.41 6.28 -18.33
N SER A 4 14.24 6.36 -18.98
CA SER A 4 12.99 5.80 -18.43
C SER A 4 12.77 4.33 -18.79
N ILE A 5 13.30 3.87 -19.92
CA ILE A 5 12.99 2.54 -20.49
C ILE A 5 13.67 1.40 -19.72
N VAL A 6 14.88 1.62 -19.22
CA VAL A 6 15.64 0.58 -18.47
C VAL A 6 14.97 0.27 -17.12
N GLY A 7 14.46 1.29 -16.41
CA GLY A 7 13.74 1.08 -15.16
C GLY A 7 12.40 0.35 -15.34
N ILE A 8 11.68 0.62 -16.43
CA ILE A 8 10.37 0.01 -16.72
C ILE A 8 10.50 -1.46 -17.12
N ARG A 9 11.57 -1.84 -17.84
CA ARG A 9 11.77 -3.23 -18.31
C ARG A 9 12.12 -4.20 -17.17
N TYR A 10 12.87 -3.73 -16.17
CA TYR A 10 13.32 -4.57 -15.05
C TYR A 10 12.48 -4.39 -13.78
N ALA A 11 11.68 -3.33 -13.65
CA ALA A 11 10.85 -3.10 -12.48
C ALA A 11 9.93 -4.29 -12.13
N PRO A 12 9.22 -4.93 -13.07
CA PRO A 12 8.40 -6.11 -12.75
C PRO A 12 9.23 -7.29 -12.22
N ALA A 13 10.40 -7.54 -12.80
CA ALA A 13 11.29 -8.63 -12.38
C ALA A 13 11.93 -8.37 -11.01
N ILE A 14 12.32 -7.12 -10.73
CA ILE A 14 12.84 -6.70 -9.43
C ILE A 14 11.73 -6.78 -8.38
N ALA A 15 10.52 -6.32 -8.69
CA ALA A 15 9.37 -6.44 -7.80
C ALA A 15 9.05 -7.90 -7.50
N ALA A 16 8.97 -8.76 -8.52
CA ALA A 16 8.73 -10.19 -8.35
C ALA A 16 9.80 -10.86 -7.48
N LYS A 17 11.08 -10.53 -7.69
CA LYS A 17 12.18 -11.04 -6.85
C LYS A 17 12.12 -10.52 -5.41
N ALA A 18 11.76 -9.25 -5.21
CA ALA A 18 11.57 -8.70 -3.88
C ALA A 18 10.41 -9.38 -3.16
N HIS A 19 9.30 -9.63 -3.86
CA HIS A 19 8.15 -10.37 -3.33
C HIS A 19 8.51 -11.82 -2.96
N SER A 20 9.27 -12.53 -3.79
CA SER A 20 9.65 -13.92 -3.50
C SER A 20 10.64 -14.07 -2.33
N GLN A 21 11.40 -13.01 -2.02
CA GLN A 21 12.33 -12.97 -0.89
C GLN A 21 11.71 -12.41 0.39
N LYS A 22 10.44 -12.01 0.32
CA LYS A 22 9.71 -11.43 1.45
C LYS A 22 9.39 -12.50 2.49
N ARG A 23 9.44 -12.13 3.77
CA ARG A 23 8.97 -12.97 4.88
C ARG A 23 7.46 -13.17 4.79
N ASN A 24 6.98 -14.29 5.35
CA ASN A 24 5.56 -14.51 5.55
C ASN A 24 5.01 -13.42 6.47
N THR A 25 4.03 -12.68 5.96
CA THR A 25 3.31 -11.65 6.72
C THR A 25 2.03 -12.20 7.32
N ASN A 26 1.60 -11.62 8.43
CA ASN A 26 0.33 -12.00 9.04
C ASN A 26 -0.89 -11.35 8.35
N ARG A 27 -2.08 -11.79 8.74
CA ARG A 27 -3.38 -11.40 8.14
C ARG A 27 -3.99 -10.13 8.76
N SER A 28 -3.28 -9.46 9.69
CA SER A 28 -3.67 -8.17 10.27
C SER A 28 -2.85 -7.04 9.66
N TRP A 29 -3.46 -6.24 8.81
CA TRP A 29 -2.78 -5.24 8.01
C TRP A 29 -2.94 -3.83 8.60
N ARG A 30 -1.97 -2.97 8.31
CA ARG A 30 -2.02 -1.52 8.48
C ARG A 30 -1.76 -0.88 7.12
N MET A 31 -2.67 -0.03 6.71
CA MET A 31 -2.63 0.62 5.40
C MET A 31 -2.85 2.11 5.58
N ASP A 32 -2.01 2.89 4.91
CA ASP A 32 -2.14 4.35 4.84
C ASP A 32 -1.45 4.85 3.56
N GLU A 33 -1.73 6.09 3.20
CA GLU A 33 -1.13 6.77 2.06
C GLU A 33 -0.38 8.01 2.50
N THR A 34 0.69 8.32 1.77
CA THR A 34 1.44 9.54 2.04
C THR A 34 1.98 10.16 0.77
N TYR A 35 2.16 11.47 0.79
CA TYR A 35 2.67 12.19 -0.35
C TYR A 35 4.21 12.18 -0.34
N ILE A 36 4.81 11.75 -1.44
CA ILE A 36 6.26 11.69 -1.63
C ILE A 36 6.67 12.33 -2.96
N LYS A 37 7.93 12.76 -3.06
CA LYS A 37 8.48 13.34 -4.28
C LYS A 37 9.31 12.30 -5.03
N VAL A 38 8.88 11.94 -6.23
CA VAL A 38 9.57 10.99 -7.12
C VAL A 38 9.97 11.73 -8.39
N LYS A 39 11.28 11.80 -8.67
CA LYS A 39 11.84 12.49 -9.85
C LYS A 39 11.32 13.93 -10.02
N GLY A 40 11.20 14.66 -8.91
CA GLY A 40 10.75 16.04 -8.91
C GLY A 40 9.22 16.22 -8.94
N LYS A 41 8.45 15.17 -9.22
CA LYS A 41 6.98 15.20 -9.17
C LYS A 41 6.48 14.64 -7.86
N TRP A 42 5.42 15.22 -7.34
CA TRP A 42 4.79 14.70 -6.16
C TRP A 42 3.70 13.67 -6.52
N VAL A 43 3.70 12.56 -5.80
CA VAL A 43 2.79 11.41 -6.00
C VAL A 43 2.36 10.83 -4.66
N TYR A 44 1.19 10.21 -4.62
CA TYR A 44 0.71 9.47 -3.45
C TYR A 44 1.32 8.07 -3.45
N LEU A 45 1.98 7.73 -2.35
CA LEU A 45 2.43 6.38 -2.04
C LEU A 45 1.37 5.74 -1.15
N TYR A 46 0.66 4.77 -1.70
CA TYR A 46 -0.15 3.82 -0.94
C TYR A 46 0.77 2.73 -0.40
N ARG A 47 0.62 2.39 0.88
CA ARG A 47 1.48 1.40 1.51
C ARG A 47 0.73 0.56 2.53
N ALA A 48 1.06 -0.73 2.56
CA ALA A 48 0.55 -1.67 3.54
C ALA A 48 1.70 -2.41 4.23
N VAL A 49 1.57 -2.60 5.54
CA VAL A 49 2.45 -3.42 6.38
C VAL A 49 1.60 -4.33 7.25
N ASP A 50 2.14 -5.45 7.70
CA ASP A 50 1.44 -6.30 8.65
C ASP A 50 1.52 -5.74 10.09
N SER A 51 0.95 -6.44 11.07
CA SER A 51 0.96 -5.96 12.46
C SER A 51 2.33 -5.90 13.14
N HIS A 52 3.36 -6.52 12.57
CA HIS A 52 4.74 -6.43 13.03
C HIS A 52 5.55 -5.38 12.25
N GLY A 53 4.94 -4.75 11.23
CA GLY A 53 5.60 -3.77 10.38
C GLY A 53 6.32 -4.37 9.17
N ASP A 54 6.15 -5.67 8.90
CA ASP A 54 6.69 -6.29 7.70
C ASP A 54 5.91 -5.81 6.47
N THR A 55 6.63 -5.45 5.41
CA THR A 55 6.02 -4.83 4.21
C THR A 55 5.08 -5.82 3.51
N LEU A 56 3.85 -5.39 3.22
CA LEU A 56 2.88 -6.13 2.41
C LEU A 56 3.01 -5.76 0.94
N ASP A 57 2.72 -4.50 0.65
CA ASP A 57 2.72 -3.98 -0.72
C ASP A 57 2.82 -2.45 -0.72
N PHE A 58 3.09 -1.88 -1.89
CA PHE A 58 3.05 -0.45 -2.13
C PHE A 58 2.64 -0.12 -3.56
N MET A 59 2.03 1.04 -3.75
CA MET A 59 1.63 1.54 -5.07
C MET A 59 1.79 3.05 -5.14
N LEU A 60 2.27 3.54 -6.28
CA LEU A 60 2.28 4.98 -6.56
C LEU A 60 1.05 5.36 -7.38
N SER A 61 0.39 6.43 -6.98
CA SER A 61 -0.75 7.01 -7.69
C SER A 61 -0.58 8.52 -7.81
N GLU A 62 -1.03 9.08 -8.92
CA GLU A 62 -1.13 10.53 -9.09
C GLU A 62 -2.31 11.12 -8.30
N ARG A 63 -3.30 10.28 -7.97
CA ARG A 63 -4.56 10.67 -7.33
C ARG A 63 -4.73 9.99 -5.98
N ARG A 64 -5.39 10.70 -5.06
CA ARG A 64 -5.83 10.17 -3.75
C ARG A 64 -7.35 10.08 -3.76
N ASP A 65 -7.85 8.98 -4.30
CA ASP A 65 -9.28 8.73 -4.44
C ASP A 65 -9.62 7.25 -4.24
N GLU A 66 -10.92 6.98 -4.27
CA GLU A 66 -11.50 5.65 -4.07
C GLU A 66 -10.97 4.64 -5.10
N ASP A 67 -10.90 5.02 -6.38
CA ASP A 67 -10.41 4.16 -7.45
C ASP A 67 -8.96 3.72 -7.19
N ALA A 68 -8.09 4.66 -6.81
CA ALA A 68 -6.71 4.35 -6.44
C ALA A 68 -6.65 3.45 -5.19
N ALA A 69 -7.47 3.70 -4.16
CA ALA A 69 -7.52 2.85 -2.98
C ALA A 69 -8.00 1.42 -3.31
N THR A 70 -9.08 1.26 -4.09
CA THR A 70 -9.58 -0.05 -4.54
C THR A 70 -8.52 -0.78 -5.36
N ALA A 71 -7.83 -0.10 -6.28
CA ALA A 71 -6.76 -0.69 -7.07
C ALA A 71 -5.62 -1.21 -6.18
N PHE A 72 -5.21 -0.41 -5.18
CA PHE A 72 -4.19 -0.82 -4.22
C PHE A 72 -4.59 -2.06 -3.43
N PHE A 73 -5.81 -2.12 -2.89
CA PHE A 73 -6.26 -3.29 -2.14
C PHE A 73 -6.33 -4.55 -3.01
N LYS A 74 -6.80 -4.44 -4.26
CA LYS A 74 -6.78 -5.57 -5.22
C LYS A 74 -5.36 -6.08 -5.44
N GLN A 75 -4.41 -5.19 -5.70
CA GLN A 75 -3.00 -5.54 -5.86
C GLN A 75 -2.45 -6.25 -4.61
N ALA A 76 -2.61 -5.63 -3.44
CA ALA A 76 -2.08 -6.15 -2.19
C ALA A 76 -2.64 -7.53 -1.84
N ILE A 77 -3.95 -7.75 -2.03
CA ILE A 77 -4.62 -9.04 -1.79
C ILE A 77 -4.15 -10.09 -2.80
N ASN A 78 -4.01 -9.75 -4.08
CA ASN A 78 -3.50 -10.69 -5.08
C ASN A 78 -2.08 -11.16 -4.75
N ASN A 79 -1.25 -10.28 -4.20
CA ASN A 79 0.15 -10.57 -3.90
C ASN A 79 0.38 -11.24 -2.53
N ASN A 80 -0.51 -11.00 -1.56
CA ASN A 80 -0.28 -11.39 -0.17
C ASN A 80 -1.40 -12.27 0.44
N GLY A 81 -2.47 -12.53 -0.32
CA GLY A 81 -3.66 -13.21 0.17
C GLY A 81 -4.63 -12.29 0.90
N LEU A 82 -5.79 -12.84 1.27
CA LEU A 82 -6.86 -12.10 1.92
C LEU A 82 -6.52 -11.83 3.41
N PRO A 83 -6.54 -10.57 3.87
CA PRO A 83 -6.42 -10.26 5.30
C PRO A 83 -7.70 -10.60 6.06
N ASP A 84 -7.57 -10.79 7.37
CA ASP A 84 -8.72 -10.86 8.27
C ASP A 84 -9.16 -9.45 8.68
N LYS A 85 -8.20 -8.52 8.79
CA LYS A 85 -8.44 -7.15 9.26
C LYS A 85 -7.48 -6.17 8.63
N VAL A 86 -7.98 -4.98 8.30
CA VAL A 86 -7.18 -3.83 7.87
C VAL A 86 -7.43 -2.67 8.82
N VAL A 87 -6.36 -2.19 9.43
CA VAL A 87 -6.32 -0.93 10.18
C VAL A 87 -5.92 0.18 9.21
N MET A 88 -6.66 1.28 9.21
CA MET A 88 -6.36 2.46 8.40
C MET A 88 -6.70 3.74 9.14
N ASP A 89 -6.26 4.87 8.58
CA ASP A 89 -6.66 6.19 9.05
C ASP A 89 -8.15 6.48 8.78
N LYS A 90 -8.61 7.69 9.11
CA LYS A 90 -10.00 8.11 8.86
C LYS A 90 -10.24 8.62 7.42
N SER A 91 -9.46 8.16 6.44
CA SER A 91 -9.63 8.50 5.03
C SER A 91 -10.90 7.87 4.45
N GLY A 92 -11.80 8.70 3.92
CA GLY A 92 -13.01 8.23 3.24
C GLY A 92 -12.71 7.41 1.98
N ALA A 93 -11.65 7.78 1.24
CA ALA A 93 -11.24 7.07 0.04
C ALA A 93 -10.73 5.64 0.36
N ASN A 94 -9.96 5.48 1.43
CA ASN A 94 -9.48 4.15 1.85
C ASN A 94 -10.62 3.27 2.32
N TYR A 95 -11.52 3.84 3.12
CA TYR A 95 -12.70 3.14 3.59
C TYR A 95 -13.56 2.66 2.42
N ALA A 96 -13.91 3.56 1.49
CA ALA A 96 -14.67 3.21 0.29
C ALA A 96 -13.92 2.17 -0.56
N GLY A 97 -12.60 2.36 -0.70
CA GLY A 97 -11.73 1.46 -1.42
C GLY A 97 -11.80 0.01 -0.93
N LEU A 98 -11.76 -0.19 0.39
CA LEU A 98 -11.86 -1.50 1.03
C LEU A 98 -13.31 -2.02 1.12
N ALA A 99 -14.29 -1.13 1.27
CA ALA A 99 -15.71 -1.47 1.20
C ALA A 99 -16.06 -2.07 -0.18
N ASN A 100 -15.51 -1.53 -1.27
CA ASN A 100 -15.64 -2.10 -2.61
C ASN A 100 -15.06 -3.52 -2.69
N ILE A 101 -13.96 -3.82 -2.00
CA ILE A 101 -13.42 -5.18 -1.92
C ILE A 101 -14.39 -6.11 -1.21
N ASN A 102 -14.93 -5.71 -0.05
CA ASN A 102 -15.92 -6.52 0.66
C ASN A 102 -17.17 -6.78 -0.19
N LEU A 103 -17.63 -5.77 -0.95
CA LEU A 103 -18.73 -5.96 -1.89
C LEU A 103 -18.39 -7.00 -2.97
N LEU A 104 -17.19 -6.93 -3.56
CA LEU A 104 -16.73 -7.92 -4.54
C LEU A 104 -16.65 -9.33 -3.95
N LEU A 105 -16.21 -9.48 -2.70
CA LEU A 105 -16.17 -10.76 -2.00
C LEU A 105 -17.57 -11.34 -1.82
N ILE A 106 -18.53 -10.52 -1.39
CA ILE A 106 -19.94 -10.93 -1.26
C ILE A 106 -20.51 -11.36 -2.61
N LEU A 107 -20.29 -10.57 -3.67
CA LEU A 107 -20.76 -10.89 -5.02
C LEU A 107 -20.13 -12.17 -5.58
N ALA A 108 -18.90 -12.49 -5.17
CA ALA A 108 -18.22 -13.74 -5.51
C ALA A 108 -18.61 -14.93 -4.61
N GLY A 109 -19.53 -14.74 -3.65
CA GLY A 109 -20.06 -15.81 -2.79
C GLY A 109 -19.18 -16.15 -1.57
N PHE A 110 -18.23 -15.30 -1.21
CA PHE A 110 -17.44 -15.50 0.02
C PHE A 110 -18.29 -15.18 1.26
N ALA A 111 -18.22 -16.05 2.27
CA ALA A 111 -18.97 -15.89 3.52
C ALA A 111 -18.29 -14.94 4.53
N THR A 112 -17.04 -14.55 4.28
CA THR A 112 -16.23 -13.74 5.19
C THR A 112 -15.87 -12.40 4.56
N MET A 113 -16.00 -11.33 5.34
CA MET A 113 -15.55 -9.99 5.00
C MET A 113 -14.24 -9.66 5.73
N ILE A 114 -13.53 -8.66 5.21
CA ILE A 114 -12.38 -8.05 5.87
C ILE A 114 -12.89 -7.05 6.91
N ASP A 115 -12.42 -7.16 8.15
CA ASP A 115 -12.71 -6.18 9.20
C ASP A 115 -12.01 -4.84 8.90
N ILE A 116 -12.79 -3.75 8.83
CA ILE A 116 -12.26 -2.39 8.64
C ILE A 116 -12.16 -1.70 10.00
N CYS A 117 -10.95 -1.28 10.39
CA CYS A 117 -10.69 -0.67 11.70
C CYS A 117 -10.04 0.71 11.56
N GLN A 118 -10.69 1.76 12.10
CA GLN A 118 -10.15 3.12 12.10
C GLN A 118 -9.73 3.57 13.51
N VAL A 119 -8.68 2.91 14.03
CA VAL A 119 -8.19 3.13 15.41
C VAL A 119 -6.88 3.91 15.38
N LYS A 120 -6.91 5.14 15.91
CA LYS A 120 -5.78 6.09 15.88
C LYS A 120 -4.44 5.47 16.27
N TYR A 121 -4.36 4.77 17.41
CA TYR A 121 -3.10 4.26 17.94
C TYR A 121 -2.55 3.04 17.22
N LEU A 122 -3.40 2.27 16.52
CA LEU A 122 -2.96 1.10 15.78
C LEU A 122 -2.26 1.47 14.46
N ASN A 123 -2.45 2.72 14.00
CA ASN A 123 -1.81 3.26 12.81
C ASN A 123 -0.37 3.78 13.05
N ASN A 124 0.09 3.84 14.30
CA ASN A 124 1.41 4.39 14.65
C ASN A 124 2.58 3.73 13.88
N ILE A 125 2.48 2.44 13.58
CA ILE A 125 3.52 1.68 12.86
C ILE A 125 3.66 2.19 11.42
N ILE A 126 2.55 2.33 10.68
CA ILE A 126 2.58 2.81 9.30
C ILE A 126 2.96 4.29 9.24
N GLU A 127 2.53 5.10 10.21
CA GLU A 127 2.96 6.50 10.33
C GLU A 127 4.48 6.62 10.57
N GLN A 128 5.06 5.71 11.35
CA GLN A 128 6.51 5.67 11.56
C GLN A 128 7.27 5.24 10.31
N ASP A 129 6.76 4.23 9.60
CA ASP A 129 7.30 3.79 8.32
C ASP A 129 7.30 4.94 7.29
N HIS A 130 6.21 5.71 7.21
CA HIS A 130 6.12 6.92 6.37
C HIS A 130 7.23 7.93 6.67
N ARG A 131 7.60 8.12 7.95
CA ARG A 131 8.71 9.01 8.32
C ARG A 131 10.04 8.51 7.77
N PHE A 132 10.28 7.19 7.79
CA PHE A 132 11.49 6.59 7.26
C PHE A 132 11.56 6.75 5.73
N ILE A 133 10.47 6.44 5.03
CA ILE A 133 10.39 6.60 3.57
C ILE A 133 10.63 8.04 3.17
N LYS A 134 9.95 8.99 3.83
CA LYS A 134 10.14 10.43 3.55
C LYS A 134 11.59 10.88 3.78
N LYS A 135 12.32 10.29 4.72
CA LYS A 135 13.75 10.58 4.90
C LYS A 135 14.59 10.11 3.71
N ILE A 136 14.29 8.94 3.14
CA ILE A 136 15.01 8.38 1.98
C ILE A 136 14.65 9.12 0.68
N THR A 137 13.37 9.46 0.50
CA THR A 137 12.88 10.10 -0.74
C THR A 137 13.10 11.59 -0.77
N LYS A 138 13.49 12.22 0.35
CA LYS A 138 13.96 13.60 0.34
C LYS A 138 15.15 13.69 -0.61
N PRO A 139 15.21 14.69 -1.51
CA PRO A 139 16.42 14.91 -2.29
C PRO A 139 17.58 15.05 -1.29
N MET A 140 18.63 14.23 -1.46
CA MET A 140 19.90 14.51 -0.80
C MET A 140 20.33 15.90 -1.28
N ASN A 141 20.24 16.89 -0.39
CA ASN A 141 20.94 18.16 -0.57
C ASN A 141 22.44 17.83 -0.45
N ILE A 142 23.05 17.35 -1.52
CA ILE A 142 24.49 17.46 -1.68
C ILE A 142 24.71 18.93 -2.05
N LEU A 143 25.18 19.70 -1.06
CA LEU A 143 25.72 21.04 -1.26
C LEU A 143 26.94 20.98 -2.18
#